data_AF-A0AAW2X114-F1
#
_entry.id   AF-A0AAW2X114-F1
#
_cell.length_a   1.000
_cell.length_b   1.000
_cell.length_c   1.000
_cell.angle_alpha   90.00
_cell.angle_beta   90.00
_cell.angle_gamma   90.00
#
_symmetry.space_group_name_H-M   'P 1'
#
loop_
_entity.id
_entity.type
_entity.pdbx_description
1 polymer ?
#
loop_
_entity_poly.entity_id
_entity_poly.type
_entity_poly.pdbx_seq_one_letter_code
_entity_poly.pdbx_strand_id
1 'polypeptide(L)'
;MNYENYDGHRHVVRLVENTPLHEWFKDCLENGKTEISVNSYHHQGVNRLAQRFVPMAFAPDGLIEGFYDPDAYNPDEGKFIMGLQFHPERMRDQESDVFDYPGCAAAYREFVKAVIAYEKRLRGSRNVSKRLKFEGELEKKKRSIVRSFSIAKNMYSNGRERISPNDSELEAGAEFLEANTALSLQQENRLKQMGATVGNASAYINRLQMNVEREKAARAIIGRMSIEQLSDMVSFYHKMGQMCSEVLLERKLKGLMMSEVADQL
;
A
#
# COMPACT_ATOMS: atom_id res chain seq x y z
N MET A 1 9.94 -10.37 23.02
CA MET A 1 8.95 -9.67 22.15
C MET A 1 7.63 -10.39 22.33
N ASN A 2 6.65 -9.76 22.97
CA ASN A 2 5.31 -10.33 23.11
C ASN A 2 4.52 -10.00 21.83
N TYR A 3 4.37 -10.97 20.93
CA TYR A 3 3.70 -10.77 19.64
C TYR A 3 2.19 -10.54 19.77
N GLU A 4 1.60 -10.87 20.93
CA GLU A 4 0.17 -10.67 21.20
C GLU A 4 -0.16 -9.24 21.65
N ASN A 5 0.84 -8.47 22.11
CA ASN A 5 0.68 -7.09 22.55
C ASN A 5 1.82 -6.22 22.01
N TYR A 6 2.04 -6.30 20.71
CA TYR A 6 3.07 -5.53 20.02
C TYR A 6 2.79 -4.04 20.14
N ASP A 7 1.50 -3.64 20.06
CA ASP A 7 1.01 -2.25 20.09
C ASP A 7 1.00 -1.62 21.51
N GLY A 8 1.40 -2.37 22.54
CA GLY A 8 1.32 -1.96 23.94
C GLY A 8 2.47 -1.08 24.45
N HIS A 9 3.61 -1.02 23.74
CA HIS A 9 4.72 -0.19 24.20
C HIS A 9 4.46 1.29 23.90
N ARG A 10 4.18 2.04 24.97
CA ARG A 10 3.92 3.46 24.91
C ARG A 10 4.90 4.25 25.75
N HIS A 11 5.20 5.45 25.29
CA HIS A 11 5.93 6.45 26.07
C HIS A 11 5.17 7.78 26.00
N VAL A 12 5.47 8.66 26.95
CA VAL A 12 4.93 10.02 26.95
C VAL A 12 5.71 10.86 25.97
N VAL A 13 5.06 11.75 25.23
CA VAL A 13 5.69 12.81 24.44
C VAL A 13 5.10 14.15 24.83
N ARG A 14 5.98 15.15 24.94
CA ARG A 14 5.63 16.55 25.16
C ARG A 14 5.49 17.26 23.82
N LEU A 15 4.31 17.79 23.56
CA LEU A 15 3.98 18.61 22.40
C LEU A 15 4.48 20.04 22.59
N VAL A 16 5.01 20.61 21.52
CA VAL A 16 5.46 22.01 21.48
C VAL A 16 4.28 22.90 21.13
N GLU A 17 3.98 23.87 21.98
CA GLU A 17 2.89 24.84 21.77
C GLU A 17 3.03 25.59 20.43
N ASN A 18 1.89 26.04 19.89
CA ASN A 18 1.81 26.80 18.62
C ASN A 18 2.34 26.02 17.39
N THR A 19 2.44 24.69 17.48
CA THR A 19 2.74 23.83 16.33
C THR A 19 1.47 23.15 15.80
N PRO A 20 1.46 22.71 14.53
CA PRO A 20 0.32 21.97 13.99
C PRO A 20 -0.08 20.77 14.84
N LEU A 21 0.91 20.01 15.32
CA LEU A 21 0.67 18.82 16.14
C LEU A 21 0.01 19.18 17.47
N HIS A 22 0.39 20.29 18.11
CA HIS A 22 -0.26 20.75 19.34
C HIS A 22 -1.75 21.08 19.10
N GLU A 23 -2.07 21.77 18.00
CA GLU A 23 -3.47 22.08 17.68
C GLU A 23 -4.32 20.83 17.39
N TRP A 24 -3.72 19.78 16.82
CA TRP A 24 -4.44 18.52 16.55
C TRP A 24 -4.85 17.77 17.81
N PHE A 25 -4.04 17.86 18.86
CA PHE A 25 -4.25 17.14 20.11
C PHE A 25 -4.84 18.02 21.21
N LYS A 26 -5.12 19.30 20.93
CA LYS A 26 -5.60 20.31 21.89
C LYS A 26 -6.81 19.85 22.71
N ASP A 27 -7.78 19.22 22.06
CA ASP A 27 -9.00 18.73 22.73
C ASP A 27 -8.73 17.53 23.67
N CYS A 28 -7.57 16.89 23.53
CA CYS A 28 -7.13 15.76 24.35
C CYS A 28 -6.26 16.18 25.53
N LEU A 29 -5.82 17.45 25.57
CA LEU A 29 -4.93 17.98 26.58
C LEU A 29 -5.75 18.48 27.78
N GLU A 30 -5.75 17.73 28.89
CA GLU A 30 -6.40 18.15 30.13
C GLU A 30 -5.59 19.24 30.86
N ASN A 31 -6.27 20.28 31.38
CA ASN A 31 -5.76 21.21 32.40
C ASN A 31 -4.35 21.78 32.16
N GLY A 32 -4.04 22.22 30.93
CA GLY A 32 -2.76 22.87 30.61
C GLY A 32 -1.57 21.91 30.52
N LYS A 33 -1.80 20.59 30.50
CA LYS A 33 -0.76 19.62 30.16
C LYS A 33 -0.50 19.66 28.65
N THR A 34 0.75 19.47 28.25
CA THR A 34 1.16 19.39 26.84
C THR A 34 1.68 18.00 26.49
N GLU A 35 1.25 16.97 27.22
CA GLU A 35 1.78 15.62 27.13
C GLU A 35 0.72 14.62 26.64
N ILE A 36 1.11 13.72 25.76
CA ILE A 36 0.28 12.61 25.26
C ILE A 36 1.05 11.29 25.32
N SER A 37 0.35 10.15 25.36
CA SER A 37 0.97 8.82 25.35
C SER A 37 0.93 8.23 23.95
N VAL A 38 2.08 8.01 23.32
CA VAL A 38 2.20 7.51 21.95
C VAL A 38 2.88 6.15 21.90
N ASN A 39 2.65 5.41 20.84
CA ASN A 39 3.34 4.15 20.60
C ASN A 39 4.79 4.38 20.13
N SER A 40 5.65 3.37 20.29
CA SER A 40 7.06 3.49 19.90
C SER A 40 7.61 2.20 19.29
N TYR A 41 7.96 2.28 18.00
CA TYR A 41 8.51 1.19 17.16
C TYR A 41 9.71 1.62 16.33
N HIS A 42 10.73 2.16 16.98
CA HIS A 42 11.91 2.64 16.26
C HIS A 42 13.16 2.40 17.10
N HIS A 43 14.20 1.89 16.45
CA HIS A 43 15.54 1.72 17.02
C HIS A 43 16.48 2.85 16.59
N GLN A 44 16.00 3.73 15.72
CA GLN A 44 16.68 4.92 15.23
C GLN A 44 15.86 6.15 15.61
N GLY A 45 16.54 7.28 15.69
CA GLY A 45 15.94 8.55 16.04
C GLY A 45 16.74 9.71 15.46
N VAL A 46 16.12 10.88 15.45
CA VAL A 46 16.76 12.10 14.93
C VAL A 46 17.85 12.56 15.90
N ASN A 47 19.12 12.42 15.49
CA ASN A 47 20.25 12.95 16.26
C ASN A 47 20.42 14.47 16.07
N ARG A 48 20.38 14.95 14.82
CA ARG A 48 20.47 16.37 14.48
C ARG A 48 19.42 16.74 13.44
N LEU A 49 18.41 17.50 13.85
CA LEU A 49 17.40 18.03 12.94
C LEU A 49 18.01 19.13 12.05
N ALA A 50 17.67 19.14 10.76
CA ALA A 50 18.15 20.18 9.86
C ALA A 50 17.51 21.53 10.20
N GLN A 51 18.25 22.64 10.02
CA GLN A 51 17.84 23.99 10.41
C GLN A 51 16.50 24.47 9.81
N ARG A 52 16.11 23.89 8.67
CA ARG A 52 14.83 24.19 8.00
C ARG A 52 13.61 23.65 8.76
N PHE A 53 13.78 22.62 9.58
CA PHE A 53 12.67 21.99 10.27
C PHE A 53 12.55 22.49 11.71
N VAL A 54 11.31 22.57 12.18
CA VAL A 54 10.96 22.93 13.55
C VAL A 54 10.42 21.68 14.26
N PRO A 55 10.93 21.33 15.45
CA PRO A 55 10.41 20.21 16.23
C PRO A 55 9.01 20.52 16.78
N MET A 56 8.15 19.51 16.81
CA MET A 56 6.77 19.57 17.30
C MET A 56 6.50 18.71 18.53
N ALA A 57 7.31 17.69 18.76
CA ALA A 57 7.17 16.79 19.91
C ALA A 57 8.52 16.27 20.37
N PHE A 58 8.66 16.08 21.68
CA PHE A 58 9.84 15.52 22.33
C PHE A 58 9.47 14.40 23.29
N ALA A 59 10.22 13.31 23.27
CA ALA A 59 10.22 12.33 24.34
C ALA A 59 10.96 12.87 25.59
N PRO A 60 10.78 12.27 26.80
CA PRO A 60 11.40 12.72 28.04
C PRO A 60 12.94 12.74 28.01
N ASP A 61 13.54 11.92 27.16
CA ASP A 61 14.99 11.86 26.92
C ASP A 61 15.50 12.94 25.94
N GLY A 62 14.60 13.75 25.38
CA GLY A 62 14.89 14.81 24.42
C GLY A 62 14.87 14.35 22.96
N LEU A 63 14.53 13.09 22.67
CA LEU A 63 14.38 12.62 21.30
C LEU A 63 13.23 13.34 20.59
N ILE A 64 13.47 13.76 19.34
CA ILE A 64 12.44 14.41 18.52
C ILE A 64 11.48 13.36 17.98
N GLU A 65 10.22 13.49 18.36
CA GLU A 65 9.13 12.56 18.01
C GLU A 65 8.23 13.11 16.89
N GLY A 66 8.39 14.39 16.55
CA GLY A 66 7.74 15.00 15.41
C GLY A 66 8.39 16.32 15.01
N PHE A 67 8.35 16.64 13.72
CA PHE A 67 8.88 17.89 13.16
C PHE A 67 8.12 18.30 11.89
N TYR A 68 8.17 19.57 11.54
CA TYR A 68 7.56 20.10 10.31
C TYR A 68 8.41 21.19 9.67
N ASP A 69 8.12 21.52 8.43
CA ASP A 69 8.72 22.65 7.73
C ASP A 69 7.75 23.84 7.75
N PRO A 70 8.04 24.93 8.48
CA PRO A 70 7.13 26.08 8.55
C PRO A 70 6.93 26.77 7.19
N ASP A 71 7.92 26.74 6.30
CA ASP A 71 7.83 27.36 4.98
C ASP A 71 7.05 26.51 3.97
N ALA A 72 6.89 25.21 4.27
CA ALA A 72 6.20 24.24 3.43
C ALA A 72 5.02 23.56 4.15
N TYR A 73 4.48 24.18 5.19
CA TYR A 73 3.27 23.74 5.86
C TYR A 73 2.15 24.76 5.68
N ASN A 74 1.30 24.49 4.70
CA ASN A 74 0.04 25.20 4.49
C ASN A 74 -0.92 24.25 3.75
N PRO A 75 -1.74 23.47 4.48
CA PRO A 75 -2.69 22.54 3.88
C PRO A 75 -3.67 23.22 2.91
N ASP A 76 -4.08 24.45 3.17
CA ASP A 76 -5.01 25.19 2.30
C ASP A 76 -4.38 25.57 0.94
N GLU A 77 -3.06 25.74 0.90
CA GLU A 77 -2.30 25.96 -0.34
C GLU A 77 -1.73 24.68 -0.96
N GLY A 78 -2.01 23.51 -0.38
CA GLY A 78 -1.44 22.24 -0.82
C GLY A 78 0.06 22.12 -0.60
N LYS A 79 0.55 22.66 0.52
CA LYS A 79 1.92 22.44 1.03
C LYS A 79 1.82 21.64 2.32
N PHE A 80 2.53 20.52 2.40
CA PHE A 80 2.49 19.66 3.58
C PHE A 80 3.80 18.89 3.71
N ILE A 81 4.67 19.34 4.60
CA ILE A 81 5.90 18.64 4.96
C ILE A 81 5.98 18.51 6.47
N MET A 82 5.92 17.27 6.94
CA MET A 82 6.13 16.92 8.34
C MET A 82 6.57 15.47 8.47
N GLY A 83 7.17 15.15 9.61
CA GLY A 83 7.50 13.80 10.02
C GLY A 83 7.02 13.56 11.45
N LEU A 84 6.47 12.37 11.68
CA LEU A 84 6.17 11.84 13.01
C LEU A 84 6.96 10.54 13.16
N GLN A 85 7.52 10.33 14.35
CA GLN A 85 8.33 9.16 14.66
C GLN A 85 7.47 8.03 15.24
N PHE A 86 6.44 8.38 16.01
CA PHE A 86 5.36 7.48 16.41
C PHE A 86 4.39 7.19 15.24
N HIS A 87 3.52 6.21 15.44
CA HIS A 87 2.64 5.64 14.42
C HIS A 87 1.16 5.93 14.72
N PRO A 88 0.62 7.11 14.32
CA PRO A 88 -0.79 7.46 14.56
C PRO A 88 -1.78 6.51 13.88
N GLU A 89 -1.39 5.80 12.82
CA GLU A 89 -2.23 4.79 12.15
C GLU A 89 -2.52 3.58 13.02
N ARG A 90 -1.67 3.34 14.03
CA ARG A 90 -1.77 2.20 14.96
C ARG A 90 -2.31 2.59 16.32
N MET A 91 -2.60 3.86 16.54
CA MET A 91 -3.18 4.37 17.79
C MET A 91 -4.71 4.31 17.71
N ARG A 92 -5.23 3.10 17.53
CA ARG A 92 -6.66 2.83 17.40
C ARG A 92 -7.02 1.49 18.01
N ASP A 93 -8.23 1.41 18.53
CA ASP A 93 -8.81 0.19 19.09
C ASP A 93 -9.04 -0.85 17.98
N GLN A 94 -8.56 -2.07 18.19
CA GLN A 94 -8.58 -3.12 17.17
C GLN A 94 -9.99 -3.68 16.90
N GLU A 95 -10.93 -3.49 17.83
CA GLU A 95 -12.29 -4.03 17.73
C GLU A 95 -13.29 -3.00 17.20
N SER A 96 -13.12 -1.73 17.58
CA SER A 96 -14.05 -0.63 17.28
C SER A 96 -13.53 0.35 16.24
N ASP A 97 -12.27 0.22 15.80
CA ASP A 97 -11.64 1.07 14.79
C ASP A 97 -11.56 2.57 15.20
N VAL A 98 -11.85 2.87 16.46
CA VAL A 98 -11.82 4.22 17.05
C VAL A 98 -10.38 4.58 17.40
N PHE A 99 -9.93 5.78 17.01
CA PHE A 99 -8.61 6.27 17.39
C PHE A 99 -8.54 6.59 18.90
N ASP A 100 -7.38 6.32 19.50
CA ASP A 100 -7.11 6.64 20.91
C ASP A 100 -7.25 8.14 21.20
N TYR A 101 -6.87 8.96 20.21
CA TYR A 101 -6.98 10.41 20.26
C TYR A 101 -7.62 10.93 18.96
N PRO A 102 -8.56 11.89 19.05
CA PRO A 102 -9.03 12.66 17.90
C PRO A 102 -7.91 13.23 17.02
N GLY A 103 -6.78 13.63 17.64
CA GLY A 103 -5.60 14.15 16.96
C GLY A 103 -4.92 13.16 16.01
N CYS A 104 -5.05 11.84 16.23
CA CYS A 104 -4.49 10.82 15.34
C CYS A 104 -5.12 10.90 13.94
N ALA A 105 -6.43 11.13 13.86
CA ALA A 105 -7.13 11.30 12.59
C ALA A 105 -6.78 12.63 11.89
N ALA A 106 -6.41 13.66 12.65
CA ALA A 106 -6.10 14.98 12.11
C ALA A 106 -4.91 14.96 11.15
N ALA A 107 -3.89 14.14 11.41
CA ALA A 107 -2.73 14.00 10.53
C ALA A 107 -3.14 13.62 9.09
N TYR A 108 -4.03 12.64 8.96
CA TYR A 108 -4.54 12.19 7.67
C TYR A 108 -5.49 13.21 7.05
N ARG A 109 -6.34 13.84 7.86
CA ARG A 109 -7.28 14.86 7.40
C ARG A 109 -6.55 16.06 6.80
N GLU A 110 -5.52 16.57 7.49
CA GLU A 110 -4.73 17.70 7.00
C GLU A 110 -3.88 17.33 5.79
N PHE A 111 -3.33 16.11 5.74
CA PHE A 111 -2.65 15.62 4.56
C PHE A 111 -3.57 15.54 3.34
N VAL A 112 -4.77 14.95 3.48
CA VAL A 112 -5.76 14.85 2.39
C VAL A 112 -6.22 16.24 1.96
N LYS A 113 -6.46 17.15 2.90
CA LYS A 113 -6.77 18.56 2.63
C LYS A 113 -5.69 19.20 1.75
N ALA A 114 -4.41 18.98 2.09
CA ALA A 114 -3.28 19.46 1.30
C ALA A 114 -3.22 18.83 -0.09
N VAL A 115 -3.47 17.52 -0.22
CA VAL A 115 -3.49 16.83 -1.51
C VAL A 115 -4.59 17.38 -2.41
N ILE A 116 -5.80 17.62 -1.89
CA ILE A 116 -6.92 18.19 -2.65
C ILE A 116 -6.58 19.62 -3.11
N ALA A 117 -6.02 20.45 -2.23
CA ALA A 117 -5.60 21.81 -2.58
C ALA A 117 -4.49 21.80 -3.66
N TYR A 118 -3.52 20.89 -3.52
CA TYR A 118 -2.45 20.69 -4.49
C TYR A 118 -2.98 20.26 -5.87
N GLU A 119 -3.92 19.31 -5.89
CA GLU A 119 -4.59 18.86 -7.12
C GLU A 119 -5.34 20.01 -7.79
N LYS A 120 -6.12 20.80 -7.03
CA LYS A 120 -6.83 21.98 -7.55
C LYS A 120 -5.86 23.00 -8.15
N ARG A 121 -4.72 23.25 -7.51
CA ARG A 121 -3.66 24.13 -8.03
C ARG A 121 -3.09 23.60 -9.34
N LEU A 122 -2.78 22.31 -9.42
CA LEU A 122 -2.29 21.68 -10.66
C LEU A 122 -3.32 21.74 -11.79
N ARG A 123 -4.60 21.52 -11.49
CA ARG A 123 -5.70 21.61 -12.47
C ARG A 123 -5.92 23.06 -12.93
N GLY A 124 -5.86 24.03 -12.03
CA GLY A 124 -5.89 25.46 -12.35
C GLY A 124 -4.73 25.86 -13.27
N SER A 125 -3.52 25.37 -12.98
CA SER A 125 -2.33 25.62 -13.81
C SER A 125 -2.37 24.89 -15.17
N ARG A 126 -2.98 23.69 -15.24
CA ARG A 126 -3.20 22.94 -16.50
C ARG A 126 -4.30 23.54 -17.36
N ASN A 127 -5.36 24.11 -16.78
CA ASN A 127 -6.49 24.69 -17.51
C ASN A 127 -6.10 25.93 -18.33
N VAL A 128 -5.01 26.63 -17.98
CA VAL A 128 -4.48 27.75 -18.77
C VAL A 128 -3.68 27.28 -19.99
N SER A 129 -3.03 26.11 -19.93
CA SER A 129 -2.13 25.62 -20.99
C SER A 129 -2.72 24.51 -21.89
N LYS A 130 -3.68 23.70 -21.40
CA LYS A 130 -4.15 22.48 -22.08
C LYS A 130 -5.55 22.53 -22.69
N ARG A 131 -6.32 23.61 -22.50
CA ARG A 131 -7.72 23.72 -22.95
C ARG A 131 -7.90 23.72 -24.48
N LEU A 132 -6.84 23.76 -25.27
CA LEU A 132 -6.98 23.99 -26.71
C LEU A 132 -7.08 22.76 -27.63
N LYS A 133 -6.67 21.51 -27.28
CA LYS A 133 -6.65 20.43 -28.32
C LYS A 133 -6.92 18.95 -27.94
N PHE A 134 -6.89 18.50 -26.68
CA PHE A 134 -6.70 17.06 -26.38
C PHE A 134 -7.86 16.31 -25.72
N GLU A 135 -9.04 16.93 -25.55
CA GLU A 135 -10.12 16.38 -24.73
C GLU A 135 -10.90 15.22 -25.40
N GLY A 136 -11.10 15.27 -26.72
CA GLY A 136 -11.89 14.25 -27.44
C GLY A 136 -11.18 12.90 -27.63
N GLU A 137 -9.88 12.92 -27.89
CA GLU A 137 -9.11 11.70 -28.23
C GLU A 137 -8.71 10.89 -26.99
N LEU A 138 -8.39 11.56 -25.88
CA LEU A 138 -8.01 10.88 -24.64
C LEU A 138 -9.21 10.15 -24.02
N GLU A 139 -10.39 10.75 -24.11
CA GLU A 139 -11.65 10.15 -23.64
C GLU A 139 -12.06 8.93 -24.48
N LYS A 140 -11.84 8.95 -25.80
CA LYS A 140 -12.03 7.76 -26.65
C LYS A 140 -11.05 6.64 -26.28
N LYS A 141 -9.78 6.96 -26.03
CA LYS A 141 -8.77 5.96 -25.62
C LYS A 141 -9.07 5.38 -24.25
N LYS A 142 -9.48 6.20 -23.27
CA LYS A 142 -9.88 5.75 -21.94
C LYS A 142 -11.07 4.80 -22.01
N ARG A 143 -12.11 5.13 -22.79
CA ARG A 143 -13.27 4.24 -23.02
C ARG A 143 -12.88 2.92 -23.71
N SER A 144 -11.95 2.96 -24.67
CA SER A 144 -11.46 1.76 -25.34
C SER A 144 -10.75 0.80 -24.37
N ILE A 145 -9.90 1.35 -23.50
CA ILE A 145 -9.14 0.58 -22.51
C ILE A 145 -10.07 -0.04 -21.46
N VAL A 146 -11.01 0.72 -20.92
CA VAL A 146 -11.98 0.20 -19.94
C VAL A 146 -12.83 -0.92 -20.56
N ARG A 147 -13.23 -0.76 -21.82
CA ARG A 147 -14.02 -1.78 -22.54
C ARG A 147 -13.24 -3.06 -22.77
N SER A 148 -11.96 -2.98 -23.15
CA SER A 148 -11.13 -4.18 -23.34
C SER A 148 -10.86 -4.91 -22.02
N PHE A 149 -10.73 -4.20 -20.90
CA PHE A 149 -10.60 -4.83 -19.58
C PHE A 149 -11.90 -5.49 -19.10
N SER A 150 -13.08 -4.89 -19.34
CA SER A 150 -14.36 -5.57 -19.04
C SER A 150 -14.56 -6.83 -19.87
N ILE A 151 -14.15 -6.82 -21.15
CA ILE A 151 -14.22 -8.01 -22.02
C ILE A 151 -13.29 -9.11 -21.49
N ALA A 152 -12.07 -8.76 -21.05
CA ALA A 152 -11.14 -9.71 -20.45
C ALA A 152 -11.67 -10.28 -19.13
N LYS A 153 -12.22 -9.45 -18.23
CA LYS A 153 -12.85 -9.90 -16.98
C LYS A 153 -13.95 -10.93 -17.25
N ASN A 154 -14.84 -10.64 -18.20
CA ASN A 154 -15.90 -11.56 -18.60
C ASN A 154 -15.39 -12.90 -19.17
N MET A 155 -14.24 -12.92 -19.86
CA MET A 155 -13.64 -14.16 -20.38
C MET A 155 -12.98 -15.01 -19.28
N TYR A 156 -12.44 -14.38 -18.24
CA TYR A 156 -11.78 -15.08 -17.13
C TYR A 156 -12.77 -15.56 -16.05
N SER A 157 -13.88 -14.83 -15.83
CA SER A 157 -14.84 -15.14 -14.78
C SER A 157 -15.90 -16.18 -15.17
N ASN A 158 -16.24 -16.32 -16.46
CA ASN A 158 -17.34 -17.20 -16.89
C ASN A 158 -16.85 -18.46 -17.64
N GLY A 159 -16.44 -19.46 -16.88
CA GLY A 159 -16.54 -20.85 -17.32
C GLY A 159 -18.01 -21.32 -17.28
N ARG A 160 -18.71 -21.15 -18.42
CA ARG A 160 -20.09 -21.58 -18.75
C ARG A 160 -21.26 -20.77 -18.12
N GLU A 161 -22.08 -20.25 -19.06
CA GLU A 161 -23.49 -19.80 -18.97
C GLU A 161 -23.84 -18.31 -18.73
N ARG A 162 -25.08 -17.99 -19.11
CA ARG A 162 -25.65 -16.79 -19.76
C ARG A 162 -25.57 -15.43 -19.02
N ILE A 163 -25.65 -14.40 -19.86
CA ILE A 163 -25.62 -12.95 -19.64
C ILE A 163 -26.79 -12.44 -18.75
N SER A 164 -26.47 -11.61 -17.75
CA SER A 164 -27.36 -10.62 -17.13
C SER A 164 -26.81 -9.21 -17.39
N PRO A 165 -27.60 -8.19 -17.78
CA PRO A 165 -27.09 -6.88 -18.19
C PRO A 165 -26.91 -5.85 -17.06
N ASN A 166 -27.02 -6.24 -15.78
CA ASN A 166 -27.22 -5.30 -14.68
C ASN A 166 -26.20 -5.38 -13.54
N ASP A 167 -24.91 -5.58 -13.84
CA ASP A 167 -23.86 -5.30 -12.86
C ASP A 167 -23.29 -3.90 -13.08
N SER A 168 -23.56 -3.06 -12.08
CA SER A 168 -23.21 -1.65 -11.98
C SER A 168 -21.73 -1.39 -12.21
N GLU A 169 -21.48 -0.29 -12.92
CA GLU A 169 -20.20 0.31 -13.33
C GLU A 169 -19.31 0.80 -12.18
N LEU A 170 -19.30 0.11 -11.04
CA LEU A 170 -18.58 0.52 -9.84
C LEU A 170 -17.29 -0.30 -9.69
N GLU A 171 -16.18 0.45 -9.59
CA GLU A 171 -14.88 0.05 -9.07
C GLU A 171 -13.89 -0.71 -9.98
N ALA A 172 -13.75 -0.27 -11.24
CA ALA A 172 -12.54 -0.57 -12.02
C ALA A 172 -11.34 0.26 -11.50
N GLY A 173 -10.68 -0.21 -10.44
CA GLY A 173 -9.48 0.42 -9.86
C GLY A 173 -9.03 -0.13 -8.51
N ALA A 174 -9.90 -0.83 -7.78
CA ALA A 174 -9.59 -1.35 -6.45
C ALA A 174 -8.91 -2.75 -6.46
N GLU A 175 -9.10 -3.55 -7.51
CA GLU A 175 -8.59 -4.93 -7.55
C GLU A 175 -7.07 -5.03 -7.85
N PHE A 176 -6.41 -3.96 -8.33
CA PHE A 176 -4.94 -3.98 -8.54
C PHE A 176 -4.16 -4.02 -7.21
N LEU A 177 -4.79 -3.64 -6.09
CA LEU A 177 -4.22 -3.80 -4.75
C LEU A 177 -4.47 -5.21 -4.18
N GLU A 178 -5.35 -6.01 -4.79
CA GLU A 178 -5.62 -7.39 -4.36
C GLU A 178 -4.65 -8.41 -4.96
N ALA A 179 -3.87 -8.03 -5.98
CA ALA A 179 -2.84 -8.87 -6.59
C ALA A 179 -1.55 -8.93 -5.74
N ASN A 180 -1.68 -9.31 -4.46
CA ASN A 180 -0.56 -9.66 -3.60
C ASN A 180 0.00 -11.02 -4.03
N THR A 181 0.94 -10.97 -4.98
CA THR A 181 1.82 -12.10 -5.29
C THR A 181 2.51 -12.55 -3.99
N ALA A 182 2.43 -13.84 -3.67
CA ALA A 182 3.15 -14.38 -2.51
C ALA A 182 4.64 -14.04 -2.64
N LEU A 183 5.17 -13.28 -1.68
CA LEU A 183 6.57 -12.88 -1.64
C LEU A 183 7.47 -14.12 -1.57
N SER A 184 8.58 -14.11 -2.30
CA SER A 184 9.58 -15.17 -2.17
C SER A 184 10.24 -15.11 -0.80
N LEU A 185 10.78 -16.25 -0.35
CA LEU A 185 11.47 -16.38 0.94
C LEU A 185 12.63 -15.37 1.11
N GLN A 186 13.26 -15.00 -0.01
CA GLN A 186 14.32 -14.00 -0.05
C GLN A 186 13.80 -12.57 0.10
N GLN A 187 12.63 -12.26 -0.46
CA GLN A 187 11.96 -10.97 -0.30
C GLN A 187 11.48 -10.78 1.14
N GLU A 188 10.97 -11.84 1.76
CA GLU A 188 10.53 -11.82 3.17
C GLU A 188 11.70 -11.57 4.14
N ASN A 189 12.84 -12.24 3.94
CA ASN A 189 14.03 -12.02 4.77
C ASN A 189 14.57 -10.60 4.67
N ARG A 190 14.52 -9.99 3.48
CA ARG A 190 14.89 -8.58 3.29
C ARG A 190 13.93 -7.64 4.00
N LEU A 191 12.63 -7.87 3.91
CA LEU A 191 11.62 -7.05 4.59
C LEU A 191 11.77 -7.12 6.11
N LYS A 192 12.06 -8.30 6.66
CA LYS A 192 12.35 -8.50 8.09
C LYS A 192 13.62 -7.74 8.53
N GLN A 193 14.68 -7.78 7.74
CA GLN A 193 15.92 -7.03 8.03
C GLN A 193 15.73 -5.51 7.94
N MET A 194 14.80 -5.04 7.11
CA MET A 194 14.51 -3.62 6.93
C MET A 194 13.47 -3.08 7.93
N GLY A 195 12.99 -3.90 8.87
CA GLY A 195 11.99 -3.50 9.86
C GLY A 195 10.60 -3.22 9.28
N ALA A 196 10.31 -3.70 8.07
CA ALA A 196 9.01 -3.50 7.44
C ALA A 196 7.95 -4.37 8.13
N THR A 197 7.07 -3.74 8.91
CA THR A 197 5.91 -4.41 9.50
C THR A 197 4.87 -4.67 8.41
N VAL A 198 4.56 -5.94 8.13
CA VAL A 198 3.46 -6.31 7.25
C VAL A 198 2.15 -6.06 8.02
N GLY A 199 1.36 -5.09 7.59
CA GLY A 199 -0.01 -4.93 8.09
C GLY A 199 -0.80 -6.22 7.84
N ASN A 200 -1.64 -6.61 8.80
CA ASN A 200 -2.49 -7.79 8.72
C ASN A 200 -1.73 -9.14 8.76
N ALA A 201 -0.79 -9.29 9.72
CA ALA A 201 -0.03 -10.52 9.94
C ALA A 201 -0.92 -11.76 10.14
N SER A 202 -2.12 -11.59 10.74
CA SER A 202 -3.09 -12.67 10.93
C SER A 202 -3.61 -13.23 9.59
N ALA A 203 -3.94 -12.38 8.62
CA ALA A 203 -4.39 -12.81 7.30
C ALA A 203 -3.26 -13.53 6.51
N TYR A 204 -2.02 -13.04 6.65
CA TYR A 204 -0.84 -13.69 6.05
C TYR A 204 -0.56 -15.06 6.69
N ILE A 205 -0.59 -15.16 8.03
CA ILE A 205 -0.39 -16.41 8.77
C ILE A 205 -1.50 -17.42 8.47
N ASN A 206 -2.76 -16.99 8.40
CA ASN A 206 -3.88 -17.85 8.01
C ASN A 206 -3.69 -18.40 6.58
N ARG A 207 -3.19 -17.59 5.63
CA ARG A 207 -2.87 -18.08 4.27
C ARG A 207 -1.69 -19.06 4.25
N LEU A 208 -0.65 -18.82 5.06
CA LEU A 208 0.46 -19.77 5.19
C LEU A 208 -0.04 -21.11 5.75
N GLN A 209 -0.88 -21.10 6.78
CA GLN A 209 -1.50 -22.30 7.32
C GLN A 209 -2.37 -23.01 6.28
N MET A 210 -3.19 -22.28 5.52
CA MET A 210 -3.98 -22.87 4.42
C MET A 210 -3.09 -23.50 3.34
N ASN A 211 -1.95 -22.90 3.02
CA ASN A 211 -0.99 -23.46 2.06
C ASN A 211 -0.34 -24.74 2.60
N VAL A 212 0.03 -24.77 3.88
CA VAL A 212 0.58 -25.97 4.53
C VAL A 212 -0.46 -27.11 4.54
N GLU A 213 -1.72 -26.82 4.84
CA GLU A 213 -2.79 -27.82 4.81
C GLU A 213 -3.11 -28.30 3.39
N ARG A 214 -3.09 -27.40 2.39
CA ARG A 214 -3.18 -27.77 0.97
C ARG A 214 -2.02 -28.66 0.53
N GLU A 215 -0.80 -28.36 0.98
CA GLU A 215 0.38 -29.17 0.67
C GLU A 215 0.27 -30.57 1.31
N LYS A 216 -0.15 -30.65 2.58
CA LYS A 216 -0.40 -31.95 3.25
C LYS A 216 -1.48 -32.76 2.53
N ALA A 217 -2.58 -32.13 2.14
CA ALA A 217 -3.65 -32.78 1.38
C ALA A 217 -3.16 -33.28 0.02
N ALA A 218 -2.38 -32.47 -0.71
CA ALA A 218 -1.76 -32.87 -1.96
C ALA A 218 -0.79 -34.05 -1.77
N ARG A 219 0.07 -34.02 -0.74
CA ARG A 219 0.98 -35.14 -0.40
C ARG A 219 0.22 -36.41 -0.06
N ALA A 220 -0.89 -36.32 0.67
CA ALA A 220 -1.74 -37.46 1.00
C ALA A 220 -2.44 -38.06 -0.24
N ILE A 221 -2.85 -37.22 -1.20
CA ILE A 221 -3.44 -37.67 -2.47
C ILE A 221 -2.37 -38.34 -3.35
N ILE A 222 -1.21 -37.69 -3.52
CA ILE A 222 -0.08 -38.20 -4.30
C ILE A 222 0.41 -39.55 -3.72
N GLY A 223 0.44 -39.69 -2.39
CA GLY A 223 0.82 -40.94 -1.72
C GLY A 223 -0.17 -42.11 -1.92
N ARG A 224 -1.39 -41.84 -2.42
CA ARG A 224 -2.41 -42.86 -2.72
C ARG A 224 -2.49 -43.23 -4.21
N MET A 225 -1.73 -42.55 -5.06
CA MET A 225 -1.74 -42.79 -6.51
C MET A 225 -0.87 -43.99 -6.89
N SER A 226 -1.24 -44.68 -7.98
CA SER A 226 -0.40 -45.73 -8.54
C SER A 226 0.84 -45.14 -9.24
N ILE A 227 1.87 -45.96 -9.43
CA ILE A 227 3.12 -45.55 -10.09
C ILE A 227 2.85 -45.02 -11.51
N GLU A 228 1.88 -45.61 -12.22
CA GLU A 228 1.46 -45.18 -13.56
C GLU A 228 0.83 -43.78 -13.53
N GLN A 229 -0.06 -43.51 -12.57
CA GLN A 229 -0.68 -42.19 -12.40
C GLN A 229 0.34 -41.10 -12.01
N LEU A 230 1.33 -41.46 -11.20
CA LEU A 230 2.42 -40.56 -10.83
C LEU A 230 3.31 -40.23 -12.03
N SER A 231 3.61 -41.23 -12.87
CA SER A 231 4.37 -41.05 -14.11
C SER A 231 3.63 -40.14 -15.09
N ASP A 232 2.34 -40.35 -15.28
CA ASP A 232 1.50 -39.50 -16.14
C ASP A 232 1.44 -38.06 -15.63
N MET A 233 1.27 -37.88 -14.31
CA MET A 233 1.26 -36.57 -13.69
C MET A 233 2.60 -35.84 -13.88
N VAL A 234 3.74 -36.50 -13.67
CA VAL A 234 5.07 -35.91 -13.91
C VAL A 234 5.26 -35.56 -15.38
N SER A 235 4.84 -36.43 -16.29
CA SER A 235 4.91 -36.17 -17.74
C SER A 235 4.08 -34.96 -18.15
N PHE A 236 2.90 -34.78 -17.54
CA PHE A 236 2.02 -33.64 -17.77
C PHE A 236 2.67 -32.33 -17.30
N TYR A 237 3.23 -32.31 -16.09
CA TYR A 237 3.92 -31.12 -15.58
C TYR A 237 5.19 -30.80 -16.40
N HIS A 238 5.90 -31.81 -16.89
CA HIS A 238 7.04 -31.60 -17.77
C HIS A 238 6.64 -30.97 -19.11
N LYS A 239 5.57 -31.48 -19.74
CA LYS A 239 5.01 -30.90 -20.98
C LYS A 239 4.51 -29.47 -20.77
N MET A 240 3.84 -29.20 -19.64
CA MET A 240 3.44 -27.83 -19.30
C MET A 240 4.65 -26.90 -19.13
N GLY A 241 5.73 -27.37 -18.48
CA GLY A 241 6.97 -26.61 -18.35
C GLY A 241 7.63 -26.30 -19.69
N GLN A 242 7.62 -27.26 -20.63
CA GLN A 242 8.13 -27.08 -21.99
C GLN A 242 7.29 -26.04 -22.76
N MET A 243 5.96 -26.18 -22.77
CA MET A 243 5.09 -25.21 -23.45
C MET A 243 5.23 -23.79 -22.87
N CYS A 244 5.31 -23.66 -21.55
CA CYS A 244 5.53 -22.34 -20.92
C CYS A 244 6.89 -21.74 -21.34
N SER A 245 7.92 -22.55 -21.46
CA SER A 245 9.26 -22.12 -21.88
C SER A 245 9.29 -21.71 -23.35
N GLU A 246 8.61 -22.47 -24.21
CA GLU A 246 8.46 -22.14 -25.64
C GLU A 246 7.69 -20.83 -25.83
N VAL A 247 6.57 -20.64 -25.14
CA VAL A 247 5.79 -19.40 -25.21
C VAL A 247 6.58 -18.20 -24.66
N LEU A 248 7.40 -18.40 -23.62
CA LEU A 248 8.29 -17.36 -23.10
C LEU A 248 9.39 -17.00 -24.11
N LEU A 249 9.98 -17.99 -24.78
CA LEU A 249 10.97 -17.80 -25.84
C LEU A 249 10.36 -17.07 -27.04
N GLU A 250 9.17 -17.47 -27.49
CA GLU A 250 8.44 -16.80 -28.58
C GLU A 250 8.13 -15.34 -28.25
N ARG A 251 7.67 -15.04 -27.03
CA ARG A 251 7.43 -13.65 -26.59
C ARG A 251 8.71 -12.84 -26.55
N LYS A 252 9.83 -13.44 -26.12
CA LYS A 252 11.13 -12.77 -26.06
C LYS A 252 11.71 -12.50 -27.45
N LEU A 253 11.55 -13.44 -28.39
CA LEU A 253 11.93 -13.28 -29.79
C LEU A 253 11.08 -12.20 -30.49
N LYS A 254 9.75 -12.18 -30.27
CA LYS A 254 8.88 -11.10 -30.76
C LYS A 254 9.28 -9.74 -30.19
N GLY A 255 9.67 -9.67 -28.92
CA GLY A 255 10.17 -8.44 -28.30
C GLY A 255 11.45 -7.91 -28.95
N LEU A 256 12.37 -8.78 -29.34
CA LEU A 256 13.63 -8.42 -30.02
C LEU A 256 13.42 -8.00 -31.48
N MET A 257 12.53 -8.66 -32.21
CA MET A 257 12.21 -8.23 -33.59
C MET A 257 11.49 -6.87 -33.62
N MET A 258 10.74 -6.53 -32.57
CA MET A 258 10.14 -5.20 -32.44
C MET A 258 11.15 -4.11 -32.05
N SER A 259 12.27 -4.45 -31.41
CA SER A 259 13.34 -3.47 -31.13
C SER A 259 14.22 -3.20 -32.35
N GLU A 260 14.54 -4.21 -33.17
CA GLU A 260 15.35 -4.02 -34.38
C GLU A 260 14.65 -3.17 -35.46
N VAL A 261 13.32 -3.23 -35.55
CA VAL A 261 12.54 -2.37 -36.46
C VAL A 261 12.42 -0.94 -35.95
N ALA A 262 12.57 -0.72 -34.63
CA ALA A 262 12.55 0.62 -34.03
C ALA A 262 13.89 1.36 -34.17
N ASP A 263 15.01 0.63 -34.33
CA ASP A 263 16.35 1.21 -34.50
C ASP A 263 16.70 1.52 -35.98
N GLN A 264 15.82 1.19 -36.95
CA GLN A 264 16.00 1.49 -38.39
C GLN A 264 15.08 2.61 -38.92
N LEU A 265 14.38 3.33 -38.04
CA LEU A 265 13.58 4.53 -38.34
C LEU A 265 14.14 5.76 -37.60
#